data_AF-A0A0H3ZVW0-F1
#
_entry.id   AF-A0A0H3ZVW0-F1
#
_cell.length_a   1.000
_cell.length_b   1.000
_cell.length_c   1.000
_cell.angle_alpha   90.00
_cell.angle_beta   90.00
_cell.angle_gamma   90.00
#
_symmetry.space_group_name_H-M   'P 1'
#
loop_
_entity.id
_entity.type
_entity.pdbx_description
1 polymer ?
#
loop_
_entity_poly.entity_id
_entity_poly.type
_entity_poly.pdbx_seq_one_letter_code
_entity_poly.pdbx_strand_id
1 'polypeptide(L)'
;MAGLFNEEPTVRLQRTASEQPQTRERKEAPNVDTSGAERLIEGLTVYGSPLMNAATELLGILVTIRRQGAPRDINRFRQQLLGAIEAFRLRGLHLDYHPSVIEKSCFVLCAAFDEAVLYTTWGDRARWENHSLLSKVFFTAQRWRSFLCVAGKSESATRQTGGLH
;
A
#
# COMPACT_ATOMS: atom_id res chain seq x y z
N MET A 1 45.61 28.84 -39.53
CA MET A 1 44.62 28.91 -40.63
C MET A 1 44.18 27.47 -40.88
N ALA A 2 43.02 27.08 -40.33
CA ALA A 2 41.72 27.04 -41.01
C ALA A 2 41.60 25.76 -41.85
N GLY A 3 40.60 24.90 -41.70
CA GLY A 3 39.39 24.86 -40.89
C GLY A 3 38.78 23.48 -41.17
N LEU A 4 38.52 22.73 -40.12
CA LEU A 4 38.21 21.30 -40.14
C LEU A 4 36.69 21.09 -40.06
N PHE A 5 35.92 21.51 -41.08
CA PHE A 5 34.47 21.27 -41.11
C PHE A 5 33.98 21.16 -42.54
N ASN A 6 33.58 19.95 -42.93
CA ASN A 6 32.82 19.69 -44.13
C ASN A 6 31.35 19.98 -43.82
N GLU A 7 30.75 20.94 -44.51
CA GLU A 7 29.38 21.40 -44.32
C GLU A 7 28.42 20.49 -45.11
N GLU A 8 27.93 19.41 -44.50
CA GLU A 8 26.79 18.66 -45.07
C GLU A 8 25.47 19.32 -44.64
N PRO A 9 24.53 19.60 -45.57
CA PRO A 9 23.27 20.24 -45.24
C PRO A 9 22.37 19.32 -44.41
N THR A 10 21.93 19.80 -43.25
CA THR A 10 20.97 19.13 -42.36
C THR A 10 19.66 18.85 -43.10
N VAL A 11 19.36 17.57 -43.35
CA VAL A 11 18.06 17.12 -43.89
C VAL A 11 16.97 17.43 -42.85
N ARG A 12 16.11 18.41 -43.13
CA ARG A 12 14.90 18.64 -42.34
C ARG A 12 13.86 17.61 -42.71
N LEU A 13 13.69 16.59 -41.87
CA LEU A 13 12.55 15.68 -41.92
C LEU A 13 11.29 16.43 -41.45
N GLN A 14 10.60 17.07 -42.39
CA GLN A 14 9.29 17.63 -42.17
C GLN A 14 8.29 16.47 -42.11
N ARG A 15 7.86 16.09 -40.90
CA ARG A 15 6.76 15.13 -40.73
C ARG A 15 5.51 15.75 -41.34
N THR A 16 5.16 15.34 -42.56
CA THR A 16 3.84 15.59 -43.13
C THR A 16 2.82 14.92 -42.22
N ALA A 17 1.97 15.74 -41.59
CA ALA A 17 0.80 15.27 -40.87
C ALA A 17 -0.16 14.64 -41.89
N SER A 18 -0.09 13.32 -42.02
CA SER A 18 -1.16 12.52 -42.62
C SER A 18 -2.09 12.14 -41.48
N GLU A 19 -3.15 12.93 -41.31
CA GLU A 19 -4.24 12.65 -40.39
C GLU A 19 -5.09 11.50 -40.96
N GLN A 20 -4.96 10.30 -40.40
CA GLN A 20 -5.91 9.20 -40.60
C GLN A 20 -6.17 8.49 -39.26
N PRO A 21 -7.45 8.18 -38.94
CA PRO A 21 -7.88 7.81 -37.60
C PRO A 21 -7.60 6.32 -37.35
N GLN A 22 -6.53 6.03 -36.61
CA GLN A 22 -6.26 4.67 -36.14
C GLN A 22 -6.89 4.47 -34.77
N THR A 23 -8.00 3.71 -34.74
CA THR A 23 -8.52 3.04 -33.55
C THR A 23 -7.37 2.28 -32.88
N ARG A 24 -6.81 2.88 -31.83
CA ARG A 24 -5.77 2.27 -31.00
C ARG A 24 -6.44 1.18 -30.18
N GLU A 25 -6.37 -0.06 -30.65
CA GLU A 25 -6.59 -1.23 -29.79
C GLU A 25 -5.64 -1.10 -28.59
N ARG A 26 -6.22 -0.77 -27.45
CA ARG A 26 -5.53 -0.62 -26.17
C ARG A 26 -5.13 -2.01 -25.72
N LYS A 27 -3.94 -2.46 -26.13
CA LYS A 27 -3.30 -3.66 -25.59
C LYS A 27 -3.28 -3.53 -24.06
N GLU A 28 -4.08 -4.35 -23.39
CA GLU A 28 -4.19 -4.39 -21.93
C GLU A 28 -2.79 -4.55 -21.33
N ALA A 29 -2.54 -3.77 -20.27
CA ALA A 29 -1.31 -3.90 -19.51
C ALA A 29 -1.19 -5.35 -19.03
N PRO A 30 0.00 -5.98 -19.13
CA PRO A 30 0.17 -7.33 -18.62
C PRO A 30 -0.24 -7.31 -17.15
N ASN A 31 -1.21 -8.16 -16.80
CA ASN A 31 -1.56 -8.41 -15.42
C ASN A 31 -0.30 -9.04 -14.79
N VAL A 32 0.51 -8.19 -14.15
CA VAL A 32 1.69 -8.65 -13.41
C VAL A 32 1.13 -9.51 -12.29
N ASP A 33 1.31 -10.82 -12.42
CA ASP A 33 0.95 -11.77 -11.38
C ASP A 33 1.87 -11.54 -10.17
N THR A 34 1.45 -10.66 -9.27
CA THR A 34 2.17 -10.34 -8.04
C THR A 34 2.06 -11.44 -7.00
N SER A 35 1.24 -12.47 -7.22
CA SER A 35 1.04 -13.58 -6.28
C SER A 35 2.37 -14.29 -5.96
N GLY A 36 3.28 -14.38 -6.93
CA GLY A 36 4.61 -14.94 -6.71
C GLY A 36 5.50 -14.07 -5.82
N ALA A 37 5.42 -12.74 -5.97
CA ALA A 37 6.16 -11.80 -5.12
C ALA A 37 5.61 -11.77 -3.69
N GLU A 38 4.29 -11.87 -3.51
CA GLU A 38 3.64 -11.97 -2.20
C GLU A 38 4.14 -13.19 -1.42
N ARG A 39 4.21 -14.37 -2.06
CA ARG A 39 4.75 -15.60 -1.44
C ARG A 39 6.24 -15.51 -1.11
N LEU A 40 7.03 -14.82 -1.94
CA LEU A 40 8.45 -14.59 -1.66
C LEU A 40 8.66 -13.65 -0.47
N ILE A 41 7.80 -12.65 -0.31
CA ILE A 41 7.81 -11.76 0.86
C ILE A 41 7.41 -12.53 2.13
N GLU A 42 6.44 -13.44 2.06
CA GLU A 42 6.04 -14.28 3.21
C GLU A 42 7.14 -15.23 3.68
N GLY A 43 7.96 -15.77 2.77
CA GLY A 43 9.07 -16.67 3.09
C GLY A 43 10.36 -15.98 3.56
N LEU A 44 10.45 -14.67 3.41
CA LEU A 44 11.60 -13.89 3.86
C LEU A 44 11.40 -13.49 5.33
N THR A 45 12.01 -14.22 6.26
CA THR A 45 12.24 -13.72 7.62
C THR A 45 13.33 -12.65 7.58
N VAL A 46 13.03 -11.48 7.00
CA VAL A 46 13.96 -10.35 6.86
C VAL A 46 14.35 -9.80 8.22
N TYR A 47 13.43 -9.88 9.19
CA TYR A 47 13.57 -9.31 10.51
C TYR A 47 13.46 -10.38 11.59
N GLY A 48 14.19 -10.20 12.69
CA GLY A 48 14.12 -11.07 13.87
C GLY A 48 12.79 -11.02 14.63
N SER A 49 11.85 -10.16 14.22
CA SER A 49 10.52 -10.03 14.81
C SER A 49 9.44 -10.53 13.83
N PRO A 50 8.66 -11.57 14.17
CA PRO A 50 7.54 -12.06 13.36
C PRO A 50 6.54 -10.96 12.96
N LEU A 51 6.29 -10.00 13.86
CA LEU A 51 5.44 -8.84 13.57
C LEU A 51 6.03 -7.97 12.46
N MET A 52 7.34 -7.77 12.44
CA MET A 52 7.99 -6.97 11.40
C MET A 52 7.98 -7.69 10.05
N ASN A 53 8.11 -9.03 10.07
CA ASN A 53 7.95 -9.84 8.86
C ASN A 53 6.54 -9.71 8.27
N ALA A 54 5.50 -9.67 9.13
CA ALA A 54 4.13 -9.41 8.69
C ALA A 54 3.92 -7.99 8.11
N ALA A 55 4.78 -7.02 8.47
CA ALA A 55 4.74 -5.66 7.95
C ALA A 55 5.58 -5.46 6.69
N THR A 56 6.40 -6.44 6.27
CA THR A 56 7.37 -6.29 5.17
C THR A 56 6.75 -5.76 3.89
N GLU A 57 5.58 -6.27 3.52
CA GLU A 57 4.84 -5.83 2.33
C GLU A 57 4.46 -4.34 2.41
N LEU A 58 3.91 -3.90 3.55
CA LEU A 58 3.56 -2.50 3.81
C LEU A 58 4.79 -1.60 3.77
N LEU A 59 5.90 -2.03 4.37
CA LEU A 59 7.17 -1.30 4.36
C LEU A 59 7.72 -1.16 2.93
N GLY A 60 7.60 -2.20 2.10
CA GLY A 60 7.97 -2.16 0.69
C GLY A 60 7.18 -1.12 -0.10
N ILE A 61 5.86 -1.06 0.11
CA ILE A 61 5.00 -0.04 -0.50
C ILE A 61 5.42 1.36 0.00
N LEU A 62 5.63 1.53 1.30
CA LEU A 62 6.00 2.80 1.92
C LEU A 62 7.29 3.39 1.33
N VAL A 63 8.32 2.56 1.09
CA VAL A 63 9.60 3.02 0.53
C VAL A 63 9.49 3.32 -0.97
N THR A 64 8.62 2.61 -1.69
CA THR A 64 8.49 2.76 -3.15
C THR A 64 7.54 3.89 -3.56
N ILE A 65 6.56 4.25 -2.73
CA ILE A 65 5.51 5.23 -3.05
C ILE A 65 6.07 6.60 -3.49
N ARG A 66 7.19 7.02 -2.91
CA ARG A 66 7.88 8.29 -3.23
C ARG A 66 8.36 8.33 -4.69
N ARG A 67 8.72 7.16 -5.23
CA ARG A 67 9.26 6.98 -6.58
C ARG A 67 8.17 6.63 -7.60
N GLN A 68 6.98 6.29 -7.14
CA GLN A 68 5.86 5.93 -8.00
C GLN A 68 5.09 7.18 -8.47
N GLY A 69 4.65 7.14 -9.73
CA GLY A 69 3.74 8.15 -10.27
C GLY A 69 2.34 8.05 -9.66
N ALA A 70 1.50 9.05 -9.95
CA ALA A 70 0.13 9.08 -9.43
C ALA A 70 -0.62 7.78 -9.78
N PRO A 71 -1.25 7.12 -8.79
CA PRO A 71 -2.13 5.99 -9.04
C PRO A 71 -3.27 6.41 -9.99
N ARG A 72 -3.69 5.50 -10.88
CA ARG A 72 -4.84 5.76 -11.78
C ARG A 72 -6.12 6.04 -11.01
N ASP A 73 -6.28 5.39 -9.86
CA ASP A 73 -7.40 5.60 -8.94
C ASP A 73 -6.87 5.64 -7.51
N ILE A 74 -6.89 6.84 -6.94
CA ILE A 74 -6.38 7.13 -5.60
C ILE A 74 -7.29 6.54 -4.53
N ASN A 75 -8.60 6.47 -4.78
CA ASN A 75 -9.54 5.86 -3.84
C ASN A 75 -9.32 4.35 -3.77
N ARG A 76 -9.12 3.70 -4.92
CA ARG A 76 -8.77 2.27 -4.95
C ARG A 76 -7.45 2.00 -4.23
N PHE A 77 -6.42 2.80 -4.49
CA PHE A 77 -5.14 2.68 -3.80
C PHE A 77 -5.29 2.79 -2.27
N ARG A 78 -6.10 3.77 -1.82
CA ARG A 78 -6.41 3.92 -0.39
C ARG A 78 -7.10 2.69 0.19
N GLN A 79 -8.08 2.12 -0.51
CA GLN A 79 -8.76 0.91 -0.05
C GLN A 79 -7.81 -0.29 0.00
N GLN A 80 -6.89 -0.41 -0.96
CA GLN A 80 -5.85 -1.45 -0.94
C GLN A 80 -4.93 -1.30 0.28
N LEU A 81 -4.47 -0.09 0.60
CA LEU A 81 -3.68 0.15 1.81
C LEU A 81 -4.45 -0.19 3.09
N LEU A 82 -5.72 0.21 3.18
CA LEU A 82 -6.58 -0.13 4.32
C LEU A 82 -6.73 -1.65 4.48
N GLY A 83 -6.93 -2.37 3.37
CA GLY A 83 -6.99 -3.83 3.36
C GLY A 83 -5.69 -4.48 3.82
N ALA A 84 -4.55 -3.99 3.35
CA ALA A 84 -3.24 -4.49 3.74
C ALA A 84 -2.92 -4.23 5.23
N ILE A 85 -3.34 -3.08 5.77
CA ILE A 85 -3.22 -2.78 7.21
C ILE A 85 -4.10 -3.72 8.05
N GLU A 86 -5.33 -4.02 7.60
CA GLU A 86 -6.19 -4.99 8.28
C GLU A 86 -5.60 -6.42 8.21
N ALA A 87 -5.03 -6.81 7.07
CA ALA A 87 -4.33 -8.09 6.94
C ALA A 87 -3.11 -8.18 7.87
N PHE A 88 -2.32 -7.10 7.99
CA PHE A 88 -1.23 -7.01 8.97
C PHE A 88 -1.74 -7.19 10.40
N ARG A 89 -2.86 -6.52 10.75
CA ARG A 89 -3.47 -6.65 12.08
C ARG A 89 -3.91 -8.08 12.38
N LEU A 90 -4.61 -8.73 11.44
CA LEU A 90 -5.03 -10.12 11.58
C LEU A 90 -3.83 -11.06 11.74
N ARG A 91 -2.75 -10.84 10.97
CA ARG A 91 -1.48 -11.59 11.15
C ARG A 91 -0.89 -11.36 12.54
N GLY A 92 -0.88 -10.13 13.05
CA GLY A 92 -0.42 -9.82 14.40
C GLY A 92 -1.21 -10.54 15.49
N LEU A 93 -2.53 -10.66 15.34
CA LEU A 93 -3.40 -11.40 16.27
C LEU A 93 -3.13 -12.91 16.22
N HIS A 94 -2.92 -13.48 15.03
CA HIS A 94 -2.54 -14.89 14.89
C HIS A 94 -1.17 -15.22 15.49
N LEU A 95 -0.28 -14.23 15.55
CA LEU A 95 1.04 -14.34 16.18
C LEU A 95 1.01 -14.11 17.70
N ASP A 96 -0.18 -14.04 18.31
CA ASP A 96 -0.42 -13.86 19.75
C ASP A 96 0.20 -12.58 20.34
N TYR A 97 0.36 -11.53 19.51
CA TYR A 97 0.77 -10.23 20.01
C TYR A 97 -0.38 -9.53 20.74
N HIS A 98 -0.04 -8.85 21.83
CA HIS A 98 -1.02 -8.10 22.60
C HIS A 98 -1.71 -7.02 21.71
N PRO A 99 -3.06 -6.90 21.72
CA PRO A 99 -3.80 -6.01 20.83
C PRO A 99 -3.31 -4.55 20.85
N SER A 100 -2.87 -4.05 22.01
CA SER A 100 -2.29 -2.70 22.15
C SER A 100 -1.02 -2.49 21.32
N VAL A 101 -0.19 -3.52 21.16
CA VAL A 101 1.01 -3.45 20.31
C VAL A 101 0.59 -3.35 18.84
N ILE A 102 -0.35 -4.18 18.43
CA ILE A 102 -0.87 -4.20 17.06
C ILE A 102 -1.53 -2.86 16.70
N GLU A 103 -2.35 -2.31 17.60
CA GLU A 103 -2.96 -0.97 17.45
C GLU A 103 -1.92 0.12 17.23
N LYS A 104 -0.88 0.15 18.08
CA LYS A 104 0.21 1.12 17.99
C LYS A 104 0.99 0.96 16.68
N SER A 105 1.25 -0.28 16.26
CA SER A 105 1.91 -0.54 14.97
C SER A 105 1.07 -0.07 13.79
N CYS A 106 -0.23 -0.37 13.76
CA CYS A 106 -1.14 0.12 12.73
C CYS A 106 -1.20 1.65 12.69
N PHE A 107 -1.24 2.30 13.86
CA PHE A 107 -1.19 3.76 13.97
C PHE A 107 0.07 4.33 13.32
N VAL A 108 1.24 3.82 13.68
CA VAL A 108 2.53 4.27 13.14
C VAL A 108 2.59 4.04 11.62
N LEU A 109 2.14 2.88 11.13
CA LEU A 109 2.09 2.59 9.70
C LEU A 109 1.19 3.57 8.95
N CYS A 110 -0.02 3.82 9.44
CA CYS A 110 -0.95 4.78 8.83
C CYS A 110 -0.35 6.20 8.79
N ALA A 111 0.23 6.65 9.89
CA ALA A 111 0.88 7.96 9.98
C ALA A 111 2.03 8.08 8.98
N ALA A 112 2.88 7.04 8.89
CA ALA A 112 3.98 7.00 7.96
C ALA A 112 3.51 7.04 6.50
N PHE A 113 2.44 6.31 6.15
CA PHE A 113 1.86 6.37 4.80
C PHE A 113 1.28 7.73 4.47
N ASP A 114 0.50 8.32 5.39
CA ASP A 114 -0.09 9.64 5.17
C ASP A 114 1.00 10.68 4.88
N GLU A 115 2.07 10.69 5.69
CA GLU A 115 3.21 11.58 5.49
C GLU A 115 3.96 11.28 4.17
N ALA A 116 4.23 10.00 3.88
CA ALA A 116 4.95 9.61 2.66
C ALA A 116 4.19 10.00 1.39
N VAL A 117 2.85 9.88 1.38
CA VAL A 117 1.98 10.32 0.29
C VAL A 117 1.99 11.84 0.16
N LEU A 118 1.89 12.59 1.25
CA LEU A 118 1.86 14.06 1.23
C LEU A 118 3.12 14.64 0.58
N TYR A 119 4.29 14.04 0.81
CA TYR A 119 5.50 14.51 0.16
C TYR A 119 5.57 14.21 -1.35
N THR A 120 4.64 13.43 -1.93
CA THR A 120 4.71 13.02 -3.35
C THR A 120 4.25 14.14 -4.26
N THR A 121 4.68 14.14 -5.53
CA THR A 121 4.25 15.15 -6.51
C THR A 121 2.75 15.12 -6.81
N TRP A 122 2.07 14.03 -6.45
CA TRP A 122 0.65 13.80 -6.67
C TRP A 122 -0.20 13.84 -5.40
N GLY A 123 0.37 13.71 -4.21
CA GLY A 123 -0.36 13.62 -2.93
C GLY A 123 -1.20 14.87 -2.63
N ASP A 124 -0.66 16.05 -2.95
CA ASP A 124 -1.37 17.33 -2.82
C ASP A 124 -2.54 17.43 -3.81
N ARG A 125 -2.28 17.15 -5.10
CA ARG A 125 -3.31 17.13 -6.16
C ARG A 125 -4.42 16.11 -5.89
N ALA A 126 -4.06 15.03 -5.22
CA ALA A 126 -4.94 13.96 -4.79
C ALA A 126 -5.86 14.33 -3.63
N ARG A 127 -5.63 15.49 -2.99
CA ARG A 127 -6.34 15.93 -1.78
C ARG A 127 -6.30 14.87 -0.67
N TRP A 128 -5.17 14.16 -0.55
CA TRP A 128 -5.06 12.99 0.33
C TRP A 128 -5.40 13.32 1.79
N GLU A 129 -5.02 14.51 2.26
CA GLU A 129 -5.32 15.06 3.58
C GLU A 129 -6.81 14.99 3.97
N ASN A 130 -7.74 15.12 3.01
CA ASN A 130 -9.18 15.12 3.29
C ASN A 130 -9.69 13.71 3.65
N HIS A 131 -8.94 12.67 3.30
CA HIS A 131 -9.27 11.27 3.54
C HIS A 131 -8.02 10.48 3.95
N SER A 132 -7.34 10.94 5.00
CA SER A 132 -6.17 10.26 5.59
C SER A 132 -6.52 8.83 6.03
N LEU A 133 -5.53 7.95 5.98
CA LEU A 133 -5.64 6.57 6.47
C LEU A 133 -5.92 6.54 7.96
N LEU A 134 -5.28 7.41 8.75
CA LEU A 134 -5.54 7.51 10.19
C LEU A 134 -7.02 7.79 10.48
N SER A 135 -7.66 8.73 9.80
CA SER A 135 -9.08 9.04 10.04
C SER A 135 -9.99 7.84 9.79
N LYS A 136 -9.71 7.04 8.76
CA LYS A 136 -10.49 5.84 8.43
C LYS A 136 -10.17 4.65 9.33
N VAL A 137 -8.89 4.40 9.61
CA VAL A 137 -8.46 3.32 10.48
C VAL A 137 -8.86 3.59 11.93
N PHE A 138 -8.88 4.83 12.43
CA PHE A 138 -9.39 5.12 13.78
C PHE A 138 -10.90 4.97 13.93
N PHE A 139 -11.66 5.27 12.88
CA PHE A 139 -13.11 5.07 12.93
C PHE A 139 -13.46 3.57 12.94
N THR A 140 -12.77 2.79 12.11
CA THR A 140 -12.91 1.33 12.09
C THR A 140 -12.30 0.72 13.36
N ALA A 141 -11.05 1.09 13.70
CA ALA A 141 -10.56 1.43 15.05
C ALA A 141 -11.46 1.10 16.25
N GLN A 142 -12.19 2.13 16.63
CA GLN A 142 -13.15 2.10 17.72
C GLN A 142 -14.22 1.04 17.50
N ARG A 143 -14.71 0.88 16.27
CA ARG A 143 -15.74 -0.12 15.95
C ARG A 143 -15.27 -1.53 16.29
N TRP A 144 -14.05 -1.91 15.92
CA TRP A 144 -13.55 -3.27 16.16
C TRP A 144 -13.04 -3.50 17.57
N ARG A 145 -12.58 -2.46 18.30
CA ARG A 145 -12.30 -2.57 19.74
C ARG A 145 -13.54 -3.01 20.52
N SER A 146 -14.71 -2.51 20.12
CA SER A 146 -15.99 -2.99 20.65
C SER A 146 -16.25 -4.47 20.33
N PHE A 147 -15.96 -4.92 19.10
CA PHE A 147 -16.10 -6.34 18.72
C PHE A 147 -15.14 -7.25 19.49
N LEU A 148 -13.86 -6.88 19.63
CA LEU A 148 -12.88 -7.67 20.39
C LEU A 148 -13.25 -7.78 21.88
N CYS A 149 -13.78 -6.71 22.47
CA CYS A 149 -14.26 -6.73 23.85
C CYS A 149 -15.45 -7.70 24.03
N VAL A 150 -16.35 -7.75 23.04
CA VAL A 150 -17.48 -8.70 23.03
C VAL A 150 -16.98 -10.13 22.85
N ALA A 151 -16.06 -10.38 21.92
CA ALA A 151 -15.48 -11.70 21.69
C ALA A 151 -14.70 -12.23 22.92
N GLY A 152 -13.89 -11.37 23.55
CA GLY A 152 -13.16 -11.73 24.78
C GLY A 152 -14.08 -12.04 25.97
N LYS A 153 -15.26 -11.40 26.05
CA LYS A 153 -16.27 -11.73 27.07
C LYS A 153 -16.86 -13.14 26.88
N SER A 154 -17.14 -13.55 25.64
CA SER A 154 -17.67 -14.91 25.37
C SER A 154 -16.67 -16.02 25.63
N GLU A 155 -15.39 -15.78 25.42
CA GLU A 155 -14.33 -16.75 25.67
C GLU A 155 -14.04 -16.92 27.19
N SER A 156 -14.25 -15.86 27.96
CA SER A 156 -14.16 -15.89 29.43
C SER A 156 -15.37 -16.60 30.06
N ALA A 157 -16.56 -16.42 29.50
CA ALA A 157 -17.79 -17.05 29.99
C ALA A 157 -17.84 -18.57 29.74
N THR A 158 -17.24 -19.04 28.65
CA THR A 158 -17.17 -20.48 28.30
C THR A 158 -16.15 -21.24 29.14
N ARG A 159 -15.09 -20.58 29.63
CA ARG A 159 -14.13 -21.21 30.57
C ARG A 159 -14.66 -21.36 31.99
N GLN A 160 -15.62 -20.54 32.40
CA GLN A 160 -16.13 -20.54 33.79
C GLN A 160 -17.23 -21.60 34.03
N THR A 161 -17.86 -22.12 32.96
CA THR A 161 -18.90 -23.16 33.04
C THR A 161 -18.36 -24.60 32.94
N GLY A 162 -17.08 -24.78 32.60
CA GLY A 162 -16.44 -26.10 32.48
C GLY A 162 -15.71 -26.61 33.74
N GLY A 163 -15.79 -25.89 34.87
CA GLY A 163 -15.06 -26.20 36.12
C GLY A 163 -15.89 -26.81 37.25
N LEU A 164 -17.11 -27.26 36.98
CA LEU A 164 -17.95 -27.99 37.94
C LEU A 164 -18.14 -29.43 37.44
N HIS A 165 -17.15 -30.28 37.68
CA HIS A 165 -17.39 -31.72 37.76
C HIS A 165 -16.30 -32.44 38.57
#